data_AF-A0A7V1EDK1-F1
#
_entry.id   AF-A0A7V1EDK1-F1
#
_cell.length_a   1.000
_cell.length_b   1.000
_cell.length_c   1.000
_cell.angle_alpha   90.00
_cell.angle_beta   90.00
_cell.angle_gamma   90.00
#
_symmetry.space_group_name_H-M   'P 1'
#
loop_
_entity.id
_entity.type
_entity.pdbx_description
1 polymer ?
#
loop_
_entity_poly.entity_id
_entity_poly.type
_entity_poly.pdbx_seq_one_letter_code
_entity_poly.pdbx_strand_id
1 'polypeptide(L)'
;MRLPTSNNREVELTKKNEKIKDNAVLSLFRNIALCNSREGVDAAFVIARFLDAEGINENNFLLYLLMIETNNSFIIDGLTGKRNPFLLFSSINPSWFMLKETFRILARFKRNEICGKGLFSFLGIIQNAYKSSNFGFSLYELSISDVYNIGKYLDKKKGQDDETNILLLSILLDIYNVGINNKKMRIKRVAIMANSIRMAFFDERKDMSDAIPDVLLIKSDYKKRQIKPGIVIGKADR
;
A
#
# COMPACT_ATOMS: atom_id res chain seq x y z
N MET A 1 47.57 27.89 -13.09
CA MET A 1 46.38 27.08 -13.40
C MET A 1 46.80 25.60 -13.31
N ARG A 2 46.56 24.93 -12.18
CA ARG A 2 46.94 23.51 -12.02
C ARG A 2 45.89 22.65 -12.72
N LEU A 3 46.29 21.89 -13.74
CA LEU A 3 45.44 20.88 -14.37
C LEU A 3 45.10 19.79 -13.33
N PRO A 4 43.85 19.32 -13.25
CA PRO A 4 43.50 18.22 -12.36
C PRO A 4 44.31 16.97 -12.75
N THR A 5 44.94 16.33 -11.76
CA THR A 5 45.70 15.08 -11.93
C THR A 5 44.80 13.97 -12.47
N SER A 6 45.34 13.09 -13.33
CA SER A 6 44.59 12.02 -14.03
C SER A 6 43.69 11.20 -13.09
N ASN A 7 44.13 10.99 -11.85
CA ASN A 7 43.43 10.25 -10.81
C ASN A 7 42.09 10.89 -10.39
N ASN A 8 42.00 12.23 -10.32
CA ASN A 8 40.75 12.91 -9.99
C ASN A 8 39.71 12.80 -11.10
N ARG A 9 40.16 12.78 -12.36
CA ARG A 9 39.29 12.66 -13.53
C ARG A 9 38.70 11.25 -13.64
N GLU A 10 39.48 10.23 -13.30
CA GLU A 10 39.03 8.84 -13.27
C GLU A 10 38.00 8.59 -12.17
N VAL A 11 38.22 9.11 -10.95
CA VAL A 11 37.25 9.01 -9.85
C VAL A 11 35.92 9.71 -10.19
N GLU A 12 35.96 10.87 -10.83
CA GLU A 12 34.74 11.56 -11.28
C GLU A 12 34.00 10.80 -12.38
N LEU A 13 34.72 10.21 -13.33
CA LEU A 13 34.13 9.38 -14.39
C LEU A 13 33.47 8.12 -13.83
N THR A 14 34.08 7.46 -12.86
CA THR A 14 33.52 6.27 -12.20
C THR A 14 32.22 6.62 -11.47
N LYS A 15 32.21 7.67 -10.64
CA LYS A 15 30.99 8.13 -9.94
C LYS A 15 29.87 8.51 -10.92
N LYS A 16 30.23 9.15 -12.04
CA LYS A 16 29.27 9.48 -13.09
C LYS A 16 28.69 8.23 -13.74
N ASN A 17 29.52 7.23 -14.05
CA ASN A 17 29.10 5.98 -14.66
C ASN A 17 28.23 5.13 -13.71
N GLU A 18 28.55 5.09 -12.42
CA GLU A 18 27.70 4.44 -11.39
C GLU A 18 26.31 5.08 -11.35
N LYS A 19 26.23 6.42 -11.32
CA LYS A 19 24.95 7.12 -11.35
C LYS A 19 24.14 6.84 -12.63
N ILE A 20 24.80 6.73 -13.79
CA ILE A 20 24.14 6.37 -15.05
C ILE A 20 23.58 4.95 -14.97
N LYS A 21 24.38 4.01 -14.45
CA LYS A 21 23.97 2.62 -14.26
C LYS A 21 22.75 2.52 -13.33
N ASP A 22 22.77 3.20 -12.19
CA ASP A 22 21.66 3.21 -11.24
C ASP A 22 20.38 3.77 -11.86
N ASN A 23 20.50 4.90 -12.60
CA ASN A 23 19.36 5.49 -13.30
C ASN A 23 18.78 4.55 -14.37
N ALA A 24 19.64 3.82 -15.11
CA ALA A 24 19.22 2.87 -16.11
C ALA A 24 18.46 1.69 -15.48
N VAL A 25 18.97 1.14 -14.38
CA VAL A 25 18.31 0.06 -13.62
C VAL A 25 16.96 0.54 -13.06
N LEU A 26 16.92 1.73 -12.48
CA LEU A 26 15.68 2.32 -11.95
C LEU A 26 14.65 2.56 -13.05
N SER A 27 15.07 3.05 -14.21
CA SER A 27 14.19 3.25 -15.37
C SER A 27 13.60 1.93 -15.86
N LEU A 28 14.44 0.90 -15.98
CA LEU A 28 13.99 -0.44 -16.35
C LEU A 28 12.97 -1.00 -15.35
N PHE A 29 13.26 -0.91 -14.05
CA PHE A 29 12.35 -1.38 -13.00
C PHE A 29 11.02 -0.64 -13.01
N ARG A 30 11.03 0.68 -13.25
CA ARG A 30 9.78 1.45 -13.39
C ARG A 30 8.96 0.95 -14.56
N ASN A 31 9.57 0.70 -15.72
CA ASN A 31 8.86 0.19 -16.89
C ASN A 31 8.27 -1.20 -16.64
N ILE A 32 8.98 -2.07 -15.92
CA ILE A 32 8.49 -3.39 -15.50
C ILE A 32 7.29 -3.21 -14.55
N ALA A 33 7.41 -2.36 -13.53
CA ALA A 33 6.37 -2.12 -12.54
C ALA A 33 5.10 -1.50 -13.15
N LEU A 34 5.19 -0.78 -14.28
CA LEU A 34 4.00 -0.27 -14.98
C LEU A 34 3.11 -1.39 -15.53
N CYS A 35 3.64 -2.60 -15.77
CA CYS A 35 2.86 -3.76 -16.21
C CYS A 35 2.04 -3.51 -17.49
N ASN A 36 2.53 -2.64 -18.39
CA ASN A 36 1.84 -2.23 -19.61
C ASN A 36 2.06 -3.19 -20.80
N SER A 37 2.98 -4.14 -20.67
CA SER A 37 3.22 -5.20 -21.67
C SER A 37 3.28 -6.57 -20.98
N ARG A 38 3.15 -7.64 -21.77
CA ARG A 38 3.20 -9.01 -21.26
C ARG A 38 4.58 -9.35 -20.69
N GLU A 39 5.64 -8.90 -21.34
CA GLU A 39 7.02 -9.05 -20.90
C GLU A 39 7.26 -8.32 -19.57
N GLY A 40 6.68 -7.13 -19.42
CA GLY A 40 6.70 -6.38 -18.16
C GLY A 40 6.01 -7.15 -17.04
N VAL A 41 4.82 -7.71 -17.31
CA VAL A 41 4.11 -8.55 -16.33
C VAL A 41 4.89 -9.82 -15.99
N ASP A 42 5.48 -10.49 -16.97
CA ASP A 42 6.28 -11.70 -16.77
C ASP A 42 7.50 -11.42 -15.89
N ALA A 43 8.25 -10.35 -16.19
CA ALA A 43 9.38 -9.91 -15.39
C ALA A 43 8.95 -9.55 -13.96
N ALA A 44 7.88 -8.77 -13.81
CA ALA A 44 7.33 -8.39 -12.51
C ALA A 44 6.86 -9.62 -11.72
N PHE A 45 6.21 -10.59 -12.38
CA PHE A 45 5.78 -11.82 -11.74
C PHE A 45 6.96 -12.66 -11.20
N VAL A 46 8.05 -12.78 -11.98
CA VAL A 46 9.29 -13.45 -11.53
C VAL A 46 9.88 -12.73 -10.32
N ILE A 47 9.97 -11.40 -10.37
CA ILE A 47 10.48 -10.58 -9.26
C ILE A 47 9.62 -10.78 -8.01
N ALA A 48 8.29 -10.78 -8.15
CA ALA A 48 7.38 -11.00 -7.03
C ALA A 48 7.60 -12.37 -6.37
N ARG A 49 7.77 -13.43 -7.17
CA ARG A 49 8.08 -14.77 -6.68
C ARG A 49 9.45 -14.86 -6.00
N PHE A 50 10.44 -14.14 -6.52
CA PHE A 50 11.77 -14.06 -5.91
C PHE A 50 11.69 -13.36 -4.54
N LEU A 51 10.98 -12.23 -4.45
CA LEU A 51 10.75 -11.53 -3.20
C LEU A 51 10.00 -12.39 -2.18
N ASP A 52 8.95 -13.12 -2.61
CA ASP A 52 8.22 -14.07 -1.75
C ASP A 52 9.15 -15.11 -1.14
N ALA A 53 10.11 -15.62 -1.91
CA ALA A 53 11.10 -16.60 -1.46
C ALA A 53 12.17 -16.00 -0.52
N GLU A 54 12.56 -14.74 -0.71
CA GLU A 54 13.52 -14.03 0.16
C GLU A 54 12.87 -13.64 1.51
N GLY A 55 11.58 -13.35 1.50
CA GLY A 55 10.86 -12.81 2.65
C GLY A 55 11.07 -11.31 2.82
N ILE A 56 10.09 -10.65 3.45
CA ILE A 56 10.11 -9.20 3.65
C ILE A 56 11.02 -8.81 4.82
N ASN A 57 11.81 -7.75 4.61
CA ASN A 57 12.69 -7.17 5.61
C ASN A 57 12.84 -5.64 5.38
N GLU A 58 13.56 -4.97 6.28
CA GLU A 58 13.78 -3.52 6.25
C GLU A 58 14.50 -3.02 4.98
N ASN A 59 15.24 -3.89 4.27
CA ASN A 59 15.98 -3.52 3.06
C ASN A 59 15.13 -3.67 1.78
N ASN A 60 14.09 -4.50 1.80
CA ASN A 60 13.32 -4.85 0.60
C ASN A 60 11.82 -4.49 0.66
N PHE A 61 11.30 -3.99 1.79
CA PHE A 61 9.86 -3.66 1.92
C PHE A 61 9.36 -2.65 0.89
N LEU A 62 10.23 -1.75 0.40
CA LEU A 62 9.88 -0.80 -0.66
C LEU A 62 9.58 -1.49 -1.99
N LEU A 63 10.29 -2.58 -2.29
CA LEU A 63 9.99 -3.41 -3.46
C LEU A 63 8.63 -4.07 -3.28
N TYR A 64 8.30 -4.58 -2.09
CA TYR A 64 6.97 -5.11 -1.81
C TYR A 64 5.87 -4.05 -2.04
N LEU A 65 6.04 -2.83 -1.54
CA LEU A 65 5.08 -1.74 -1.78
C LEU A 65 4.93 -1.43 -3.28
N LEU A 66 6.05 -1.35 -4.02
CA LEU A 66 6.05 -1.12 -5.47
C LEU A 66 5.29 -2.23 -6.22
N MET A 67 5.54 -3.50 -5.86
CA MET A 67 4.89 -4.64 -6.50
C MET A 67 3.38 -4.68 -6.21
N ILE A 68 2.94 -4.29 -5.01
CA ILE A 68 1.51 -4.17 -4.68
C ILE A 68 0.88 -2.98 -5.42
N GLU A 69 1.61 -1.86 -5.56
CA GLU A 69 1.14 -0.67 -6.28
C GLU A 69 0.85 -0.94 -7.77
N THR A 70 1.47 -1.97 -8.37
CA THR A 70 1.12 -2.43 -9.73
C THR A 70 -0.36 -2.80 -9.85
N ASN A 71 -0.99 -3.22 -8.74
CA ASN A 71 -2.39 -3.61 -8.65
C ASN A 71 -2.80 -4.70 -9.66
N ASN A 72 -1.82 -5.48 -10.14
CA ASN A 72 -2.04 -6.66 -10.94
C ASN A 72 -2.20 -7.87 -10.01
N SER A 73 -3.34 -8.56 -10.10
CA SER A 73 -3.69 -9.66 -9.20
C SER A 73 -2.67 -10.79 -9.27
N PHE A 74 -2.18 -11.13 -10.46
CA PHE A 74 -1.20 -12.20 -10.66
C PHE A 74 0.14 -11.87 -9.99
N ILE A 75 0.57 -10.61 -10.04
CA ILE A 75 1.82 -10.16 -9.40
C ILE A 75 1.68 -10.21 -7.89
N ILE A 76 0.56 -9.71 -7.36
CA ILE A 76 0.28 -9.71 -5.92
C ILE A 76 0.11 -11.15 -5.40
N ASP A 77 -0.49 -12.04 -6.19
CA ASP A 77 -0.54 -13.48 -5.90
C ASP A 77 0.86 -14.10 -5.88
N GLY A 78 1.73 -13.73 -6.82
CA GLY A 78 3.12 -14.15 -6.83
C GLY A 78 3.92 -13.67 -5.61
N LEU A 79 3.62 -12.45 -5.12
CA LEU A 79 4.28 -11.79 -3.99
C LEU A 79 3.83 -12.34 -2.63
N THR A 80 2.55 -12.67 -2.51
CA THR A 80 1.94 -13.16 -1.26
C THR A 80 1.97 -14.67 -1.15
N GLY A 81 1.96 -15.38 -2.28
CA GLY A 81 1.86 -16.83 -2.33
C GLY A 81 0.61 -17.32 -1.60
N LYS A 82 0.81 -18.21 -0.62
CA LYS A 82 -0.23 -18.76 0.26
C LYS A 82 -0.39 -18.00 1.57
N ARG A 83 0.46 -17.00 1.84
CA ARG A 83 0.46 -16.24 3.09
C ARG A 83 -0.77 -15.34 3.16
N ASN A 84 -1.23 -15.04 4.37
CA ASN A 84 -2.27 -14.04 4.56
C ASN A 84 -1.71 -12.65 4.17
N PRO A 85 -2.25 -11.97 3.14
CA PRO A 85 -1.74 -10.67 2.70
C PRO A 85 -1.78 -9.60 3.78
N PHE A 86 -2.73 -9.71 4.72
CA PHE A 86 -2.87 -8.79 5.86
C PHE A 86 -1.67 -8.86 6.82
N LEU A 87 -1.02 -10.02 6.93
CA LEU A 87 0.16 -10.22 7.77
C LEU A 87 1.47 -10.02 7.00
N LEU A 88 1.42 -9.59 5.73
CA LEU A 88 2.59 -9.54 4.88
C LEU A 88 3.71 -8.66 5.45
N PHE A 89 3.36 -7.55 6.10
CA PHE A 89 4.30 -6.59 6.69
C PHE A 89 4.44 -6.76 8.21
N SER A 90 3.97 -7.87 8.81
CA SER A 90 3.97 -8.03 10.27
C SER A 90 5.35 -8.30 10.88
N SER A 91 6.33 -8.68 10.08
CA SER A 91 7.71 -8.97 10.53
C SER A 91 8.61 -7.73 10.59
N ILE A 92 8.13 -6.57 10.14
CA ILE A 92 8.90 -5.32 10.12
C ILE A 92 8.19 -4.24 10.92
N ASN A 93 8.96 -3.27 11.42
CA ASN A 93 8.38 -2.18 12.18
C ASN A 93 7.78 -1.13 11.23
N PRO A 94 6.55 -0.65 11.48
CA PRO A 94 6.01 0.47 10.71
C PRO A 94 6.92 1.70 10.83
N SER A 95 7.15 2.37 9.71
CA SER A 95 7.90 3.63 9.64
C SER A 95 7.02 4.75 9.07
N TRP A 96 7.37 6.01 9.37
CA TRP A 96 6.67 7.19 8.80
C TRP A 96 6.58 7.09 7.26
N PHE A 97 7.66 6.67 6.61
CA PHE A 97 7.71 6.58 5.15
C PHE A 97 6.79 5.49 4.61
N MET A 98 6.76 4.32 5.25
CA MET A 98 5.88 3.21 4.87
C MET A 98 4.40 3.61 4.97
N LEU A 99 4.01 4.29 6.05
CA LEU A 99 2.64 4.79 6.22
C LEU A 99 2.31 5.87 5.18
N LYS A 100 3.22 6.82 4.96
CA LYS A 100 3.05 7.86 3.94
C LYS A 100 2.82 7.28 2.54
N GLU A 101 3.64 6.32 2.13
CA GLU A 101 3.51 5.66 0.83
C GLU A 101 2.22 4.84 0.75
N THR A 102 1.85 4.13 1.82
CA THR A 102 0.58 3.40 1.91
C THR A 102 -0.61 4.32 1.67
N PHE A 103 -0.69 5.47 2.37
CA PHE A 103 -1.77 6.42 2.17
C PHE A 103 -1.72 7.12 0.82
N ARG A 104 -0.52 7.43 0.28
CA ARG A 104 -0.37 7.93 -1.10
C ARG A 104 -1.00 6.97 -2.11
N ILE A 105 -0.73 5.68 -1.96
CA ILE A 105 -1.26 4.64 -2.85
C ILE A 105 -2.78 4.54 -2.69
N LEU A 106 -3.28 4.42 -1.45
CA LEU A 106 -4.72 4.34 -1.17
C LEU A 106 -5.47 5.56 -1.73
N ALA A 107 -4.90 6.76 -1.65
CA ALA A 107 -5.50 7.98 -2.17
C ALA A 107 -5.61 8.01 -3.70
N ARG A 108 -4.66 7.40 -4.43
CA ARG A 108 -4.67 7.33 -5.90
C ARG A 108 -5.79 6.45 -6.46
N PHE A 109 -6.10 5.36 -5.77
CA PHE A 109 -7.07 4.38 -6.25
C PHE A 109 -8.51 4.75 -5.87
N LYS A 110 -9.44 4.51 -6.78
CA LYS A 110 -10.88 4.64 -6.51
C LYS A 110 -11.40 3.45 -5.70
N ARG A 111 -12.63 3.58 -5.20
CA ARG A 111 -13.31 2.47 -4.53
C ARG A 111 -13.40 1.26 -5.45
N ASN A 112 -13.08 0.08 -4.94
CA ASN A 112 -13.00 -1.21 -5.66
C ASN A 112 -11.93 -1.28 -6.77
N GLU A 113 -11.07 -0.25 -6.91
CA GLU A 113 -9.99 -0.26 -7.89
C GLU A 113 -8.77 -1.02 -7.40
N ILE A 114 -8.63 -1.31 -6.11
CA ILE A 114 -7.53 -2.14 -5.58
C ILE A 114 -7.99 -3.59 -5.49
N CYS A 115 -7.14 -4.53 -5.90
CA CYS A 115 -7.41 -5.96 -5.70
C CYS A 115 -7.44 -6.31 -4.19
N GLY A 116 -8.25 -7.31 -3.81
CA GLY A 116 -8.50 -7.62 -2.40
C GLY A 116 -7.22 -7.89 -1.59
N LYS A 117 -6.30 -8.71 -2.13
CA LYS A 117 -5.02 -9.01 -1.46
C LYS A 117 -4.15 -7.77 -1.28
N GLY A 118 -4.08 -6.89 -2.29
CA GLY A 118 -3.33 -5.65 -2.20
C GLY A 118 -3.90 -4.70 -1.15
N LEU A 119 -5.22 -4.57 -1.10
CA LEU A 119 -5.91 -3.81 -0.05
C LEU A 119 -5.59 -4.38 1.33
N PHE A 120 -5.70 -5.70 1.52
CA PHE A 120 -5.38 -6.33 2.81
C PHE A 120 -3.95 -6.08 3.25
N SER A 121 -2.97 -6.11 2.34
CA SER A 121 -1.58 -5.75 2.68
C SER A 121 -1.44 -4.32 3.17
N PHE A 122 -2.11 -3.35 2.54
CA PHE A 122 -2.11 -1.97 3.02
C PHE A 122 -2.80 -1.81 4.38
N LEU A 123 -3.94 -2.48 4.57
CA LEU A 123 -4.66 -2.47 5.85
C LEU A 123 -3.82 -3.10 6.97
N GLY A 124 -3.02 -4.12 6.68
CA GLY A 124 -2.08 -4.72 7.64
C GLY A 124 -1.04 -3.73 8.16
N ILE A 125 -0.45 -2.94 7.25
CA ILE A 125 0.51 -1.87 7.62
C ILE A 125 -0.16 -0.85 8.55
N ILE A 126 -1.38 -0.42 8.21
CA ILE A 126 -2.14 0.55 9.00
C ILE A 126 -2.48 -0.03 10.37
N GLN A 127 -2.98 -1.27 10.44
CA GLN A 127 -3.32 -1.89 11.72
C GLN A 127 -2.08 -2.02 12.60
N ASN A 128 -0.94 -2.47 12.07
CA ASN A 128 0.30 -2.60 12.83
C ASN A 128 0.73 -1.28 13.49
N ALA A 129 0.41 -0.12 12.87
CA ALA A 129 0.73 1.19 13.43
C ALA A 129 -0.28 1.71 14.46
N TYR A 130 -1.59 1.46 14.28
CA TYR A 130 -2.65 2.14 15.06
C TYR A 130 -3.44 1.24 16.04
N LYS A 131 -3.21 -0.08 16.07
CA LYS A 131 -4.03 -1.03 16.85
C LYS A 131 -4.24 -0.70 18.33
N SER A 132 -3.19 -0.26 19.05
CA SER A 132 -3.29 -0.17 20.52
C SER A 132 -2.41 0.89 21.17
N SER A 133 -1.76 1.77 20.40
CA SER A 133 -0.86 2.77 21.00
C SER A 133 -0.90 4.10 20.27
N ASN A 134 -0.58 5.16 21.01
CA ASN A 134 -0.33 6.49 20.45
C ASN A 134 0.89 6.52 19.50
N PHE A 135 1.65 5.42 19.39
CA PHE A 135 2.82 5.30 18.53
C PHE A 135 2.51 5.63 17.07
N GLY A 136 1.42 5.09 16.52
CA GLY A 136 1.00 5.37 15.14
C GLY A 136 0.84 6.86 14.85
N PHE A 137 0.20 7.61 15.76
CA PHE A 137 0.05 9.07 15.60
C PHE A 137 1.36 9.85 15.82
N SER A 138 2.31 9.30 16.59
CA SER A 138 3.66 9.89 16.70
C SER A 138 4.50 9.62 15.45
N LEU A 139 4.29 8.47 14.80
CA LEU A 139 4.96 8.09 13.57
C LEU A 139 4.37 8.76 12.35
N TYR A 140 3.06 8.93 12.25
CA TYR A 140 2.38 9.56 11.13
C TYR A 140 1.06 10.15 11.64
N GLU A 141 0.96 11.48 11.67
CA GLU A 141 -0.28 12.15 12.05
C GLU A 141 -1.30 12.05 10.91
N LEU A 142 -2.24 11.12 11.03
CA LEU A 142 -3.33 10.94 10.06
C LEU A 142 -4.08 12.25 9.81
N SER A 143 -4.49 12.46 8.56
CA SER A 143 -5.45 13.47 8.16
C SER A 143 -6.87 12.88 8.06
N ILE A 144 -7.87 13.75 7.98
CA ILE A 144 -9.24 13.33 7.68
C ILE A 144 -9.32 12.63 6.31
N SER A 145 -8.53 13.09 5.34
CA SER A 145 -8.45 12.48 4.00
C SER A 145 -7.96 11.03 4.08
N ASP A 146 -6.99 10.73 4.94
CA ASP A 146 -6.47 9.36 5.13
C ASP A 146 -7.57 8.43 5.66
N VAL A 147 -8.37 8.93 6.61
CA VAL A 147 -9.52 8.19 7.15
C VAL A 147 -10.59 7.95 6.08
N TYR A 148 -10.87 8.93 5.22
CA TYR A 148 -11.75 8.72 4.06
C TYR A 148 -11.20 7.66 3.10
N ASN A 149 -9.90 7.66 2.87
CA ASN A 149 -9.25 6.69 1.98
C ASN A 149 -9.26 5.25 2.55
N ILE A 150 -9.40 5.08 3.87
CA ILE A 150 -9.72 3.78 4.48
C ILE A 150 -11.22 3.49 4.27
N GLY A 151 -12.08 4.39 4.73
CA GLY A 151 -13.53 4.19 4.78
C GLY A 151 -14.20 3.96 3.43
N LYS A 152 -13.66 4.52 2.35
CA LYS A 152 -14.27 4.40 1.01
C LYS A 152 -14.38 2.96 0.51
N TYR A 153 -13.60 2.03 1.05
CA TYR A 153 -13.65 0.62 0.67
C TYR A 153 -14.75 -0.19 1.38
N LEU A 154 -15.42 0.39 2.39
CA LEU A 154 -16.56 -0.26 3.05
C LEU A 154 -17.68 -0.51 2.04
N ASP A 155 -18.33 -1.66 2.11
CA ASP A 155 -19.48 -1.98 1.26
C ASP A 155 -20.67 -2.48 2.08
N LYS A 156 -21.65 -1.59 2.33
CA LYS A 156 -22.88 -1.90 3.08
C LYS A 156 -23.64 -3.09 2.49
N LYS A 157 -23.55 -3.33 1.17
CA LYS A 157 -24.25 -4.45 0.52
C LYS A 157 -23.73 -5.81 0.96
N LYS A 158 -22.48 -5.88 1.42
CA LYS A 158 -21.88 -7.13 1.89
C LYS A 158 -22.10 -7.41 3.38
N GLY A 159 -22.69 -6.45 4.10
CA GLY A 159 -22.94 -6.58 5.54
C GLY A 159 -21.67 -6.52 6.38
N GLN A 160 -21.84 -6.57 7.70
CA GLN A 160 -20.73 -6.46 8.66
C GLN A 160 -19.88 -7.73 8.78
N ASP A 161 -20.36 -8.86 8.26
CA ASP A 161 -19.69 -10.17 8.36
C ASP A 161 -18.70 -10.40 7.21
N ASP A 162 -18.65 -9.51 6.20
CA ASP A 162 -17.62 -9.54 5.16
C ASP A 162 -16.24 -9.23 5.73
N GLU A 163 -15.26 -10.08 5.40
CA GLU A 163 -13.88 -9.98 5.92
C GLU A 163 -13.25 -8.60 5.69
N THR A 164 -13.51 -7.97 4.54
CA THR A 164 -12.99 -6.62 4.24
C THR A 164 -13.63 -5.59 5.15
N ASN A 165 -14.96 -5.65 5.30
CA ASN A 165 -15.69 -4.74 6.18
C ASN A 165 -15.26 -4.90 7.65
N ILE A 166 -15.08 -6.13 8.14
CA ILE A 166 -14.59 -6.40 9.50
C ILE A 166 -13.25 -5.68 9.74
N LEU A 167 -12.28 -5.86 8.84
CA LEU A 167 -10.95 -5.26 8.97
C LEU A 167 -11.00 -3.73 8.92
N LEU A 168 -11.73 -3.17 7.95
CA LEU A 168 -11.88 -1.72 7.80
C LEU A 168 -12.54 -1.09 9.03
N LEU A 169 -13.65 -1.68 9.51
CA LEU A 169 -14.34 -1.22 10.71
C LEU A 169 -13.42 -1.32 11.92
N SER A 170 -12.69 -2.42 12.10
CA SER A 170 -11.72 -2.59 13.20
C SER A 170 -10.67 -1.49 13.18
N ILE A 171 -10.04 -1.23 12.02
CA ILE A 171 -9.03 -0.18 11.89
C ILE A 171 -9.61 1.21 12.24
N LEU A 172 -10.82 1.51 11.77
CA LEU A 172 -11.49 2.77 12.12
C LEU A 172 -11.80 2.86 13.62
N LEU A 173 -12.08 1.73 14.29
CA LEU A 173 -12.26 1.69 15.75
C LEU A 173 -10.97 1.99 16.48
N ASP A 174 -9.87 1.37 16.05
CA ASP A 174 -8.55 1.55 16.64
C ASP A 174 -8.11 3.01 16.53
N ILE A 175 -8.29 3.62 15.35
CA ILE A 175 -8.04 5.06 15.12
C ILE A 175 -8.89 5.94 16.05
N TYR A 176 -10.19 5.62 16.20
CA TYR A 176 -11.07 6.36 17.10
C TYR A 176 -10.61 6.25 18.56
N ASN A 177 -10.39 5.03 19.05
CA ASN A 177 -10.04 4.75 20.43
C ASN A 177 -8.72 5.42 20.83
N VAL A 178 -7.71 5.37 19.96
CA VAL A 178 -6.41 6.01 20.22
C VAL A 178 -6.52 7.53 20.17
N GLY A 179 -7.31 8.09 19.24
CA GLY A 179 -7.31 9.53 19.00
C GLY A 179 -8.30 10.35 19.84
N ILE A 180 -9.41 9.78 20.34
CA ILE A 180 -10.50 10.56 20.95
C ILE A 180 -10.09 11.33 22.22
N ASN A 181 -9.20 10.73 23.01
CA ASN A 181 -8.69 11.32 24.26
C ASN A 181 -7.38 12.11 24.06
N ASN A 182 -6.91 12.28 22.83
CA ASN A 182 -5.64 12.94 22.56
C ASN A 182 -5.70 14.46 22.84
N LYS A 183 -4.66 15.05 23.43
CA LYS A 183 -4.63 16.50 23.75
C LYS A 183 -4.70 17.38 22.49
N LYS A 184 -4.18 16.91 21.35
CA LYS A 184 -4.19 17.65 20.09
C LYS A 184 -5.57 17.57 19.44
N MET A 185 -6.24 18.71 19.28
CA MET A 185 -7.58 18.78 18.66
C MET A 185 -7.62 18.20 17.24
N ARG A 186 -6.53 18.32 16.47
CA ARG A 186 -6.43 17.72 15.13
C ARG A 186 -6.60 16.20 15.16
N ILE A 187 -5.95 15.51 16.11
CA ILE A 187 -6.05 14.05 16.27
C ILE A 187 -7.47 13.67 16.74
N LYS A 188 -8.07 14.44 17.66
CA LYS A 188 -9.46 14.21 18.07
C LYS A 188 -10.44 14.27 16.89
N ARG A 189 -10.28 15.25 16.00
CA ARG A 189 -11.14 15.39 14.80
C ARG A 189 -11.03 14.18 13.87
N VAL A 190 -9.83 13.65 13.70
CA VAL A 190 -9.57 12.44 12.91
C VAL A 190 -10.28 11.23 13.53
N ALA A 191 -10.15 11.05 14.85
CA ALA A 191 -10.85 10.00 15.58
C ALA A 191 -12.38 10.11 15.45
N ILE A 192 -12.94 11.30 15.65
CA ILE A 192 -14.37 11.56 15.47
C ILE A 192 -14.80 11.17 14.06
N MET A 193 -14.02 11.55 13.04
CA MET A 193 -14.35 11.20 11.66
C MET A 193 -14.32 9.69 11.42
N ALA A 194 -13.34 8.97 11.97
CA ALA A 194 -13.29 7.52 11.87
C ALA A 194 -14.54 6.85 12.46
N ASN A 195 -15.03 7.37 13.60
CA ASN A 195 -16.29 6.91 14.17
C ASN A 195 -17.52 7.33 13.36
N SER A 196 -17.55 8.55 12.79
CA SER A 196 -18.65 8.99 11.92
C SER A 196 -18.85 8.07 10.72
N ILE A 197 -17.74 7.63 10.09
CA ILE A 197 -17.79 6.65 8.99
C ILE A 197 -18.35 5.31 9.47
N ARG A 198 -17.90 4.82 10.63
CA ARG A 198 -18.44 3.58 11.23
C ARG A 198 -19.94 3.70 11.47
N MET A 199 -20.40 4.81 12.03
CA MET A 199 -21.84 5.04 12.30
C MET A 199 -22.65 5.08 11.00
N ALA A 200 -22.14 5.73 9.94
CA ALA A 200 -22.80 5.72 8.63
C ALA A 200 -22.89 4.31 8.01
N PHE A 201 -21.92 3.44 8.29
CA PHE A 201 -21.97 2.04 7.86
C PHE A 201 -23.06 1.24 8.58
N PHE A 202 -23.15 1.37 9.92
CA PHE A 202 -24.12 0.59 10.71
C PHE A 202 -25.55 1.13 10.67
N ASP A 203 -25.74 2.42 10.41
CA ASP A 203 -27.06 3.04 10.36
C ASP A 203 -27.74 2.78 9.01
N GLU A 204 -28.80 1.99 8.98
CA GLU A 204 -29.57 1.68 7.77
C GLU A 204 -30.20 2.91 7.11
N ARG A 205 -30.37 4.01 7.85
CA ARG A 205 -30.96 5.26 7.35
C ARG A 205 -29.94 6.21 6.73
N LYS A 206 -28.65 5.88 6.83
CA LYS A 206 -27.55 6.69 6.30
C LYS A 206 -26.93 6.05 5.08
N ASP A 207 -26.46 6.90 4.18
CA ASP A 207 -25.58 6.49 3.10
C ASP A 207 -24.12 6.72 3.50
N MET A 208 -23.20 6.01 2.84
CA MET A 208 -21.76 6.27 3.05
C MET A 208 -21.38 7.70 2.65
N SER A 209 -22.13 8.32 1.74
CA SER A 209 -21.97 9.71 1.32
C SER A 209 -22.24 10.73 2.43
N ASP A 210 -23.00 10.35 3.46
CA ASP A 210 -23.23 11.22 4.63
C ASP A 210 -21.97 11.43 5.48
N ALA A 211 -20.97 10.54 5.34
CA ALA A 211 -19.71 10.60 6.08
C ALA A 211 -18.47 10.74 5.19
N ILE A 212 -18.55 10.39 3.90
CA ILE A 212 -17.42 10.39 2.97
C ILE A 212 -17.83 11.18 1.71
N PRO A 213 -17.00 12.13 1.21
CA PRO A 213 -17.30 12.85 -0.01
C PRO A 213 -17.59 11.93 -1.22
N ASP A 214 -18.66 12.23 -1.98
CA ASP A 214 -19.14 11.40 -3.10
C ASP A 214 -18.05 11.08 -4.13
N VAL A 215 -17.17 12.04 -4.41
CA VAL A 215 -16.06 11.88 -5.37
C VAL A 215 -15.15 10.71 -5.02
N LEU A 216 -15.04 10.35 -3.73
CA LEU A 216 -14.23 9.21 -3.25
C LEU A 216 -15.00 7.88 -3.29
N LEU A 217 -16.33 7.91 -3.41
CA LEU A 217 -17.20 6.73 -3.42
C LEU A 217 -17.46 6.18 -4.83
N ILE A 218 -17.00 6.89 -5.86
CA ILE A 218 -17.04 6.45 -7.26
C ILE A 218 -16.32 5.11 -7.39
N LYS A 219 -17.02 4.10 -7.91
CA LYS A 219 -16.49 2.74 -8.10
C LYS A 219 -15.70 2.63 -9.40
N SER A 220 -14.64 1.83 -9.36
CA SER A 220 -13.89 1.37 -10.54
C SER A 220 -13.65 -0.13 -10.41
N ASP A 221 -13.48 -0.83 -11.53
CA ASP A 221 -13.18 -2.26 -11.55
C ASP A 221 -11.72 -2.48 -11.95
N TYR A 222 -10.94 -3.03 -11.02
CA TYR A 222 -9.53 -3.30 -11.20
C TYR A 222 -9.25 -4.32 -12.31
N LYS A 223 -10.19 -5.25 -12.59
CA LYS A 223 -10.00 -6.33 -13.56
C LYS A 223 -9.82 -5.83 -15.00
N LYS A 224 -10.37 -4.65 -15.32
CA LYS A 224 -10.33 -4.07 -16.67
C LYS A 224 -8.92 -3.72 -17.17
N ARG A 225 -7.94 -3.61 -16.27
CA ARG A 225 -6.56 -3.18 -16.61
C ARG A 225 -5.52 -4.28 -16.42
N GLN A 226 -5.95 -5.52 -16.18
CA GLN A 226 -5.01 -6.60 -15.87
C GLN A 226 -4.52 -7.30 -17.13
N ILE A 227 -3.19 -7.41 -17.24
CA ILE A 227 -2.53 -8.27 -18.21
C ILE A 227 -2.10 -9.54 -17.48
N LYS A 228 -2.41 -10.71 -18.06
CA LYS A 228 -2.04 -12.02 -17.50
C LYS A 228 -0.59 -12.35 -17.88
N PRO A 229 0.20 -12.94 -16.96
CA PRO A 229 1.53 -13.45 -17.31
C PRO A 229 1.43 -14.51 -18.41
N GLY A 230 2.36 -14.47 -19.36
CA GLY A 230 2.54 -15.51 -20.37
C GLY A 230 3.40 -16.68 -19.93
N ILE A 231 4.25 -16.48 -18.94
CA ILE A 231 5.08 -17.54 -18.40
C ILE A 231 4.28 -18.43 -17.43
N VAL A 232 4.51 -19.73 -17.53
CA VAL A 232 4.09 -20.71 -16.53
C VAL A 232 5.35 -21.06 -15.74
N ILE A 233 5.53 -20.44 -14.58
CA ILE A 233 6.60 -20.85 -13.66
C ILE A 233 6.07 -22.06 -12.89
N GLY A 234 6.73 -23.21 -13.04
CA GLY A 234 6.42 -24.42 -12.27
C GLY A 234 6.35 -24.10 -10.78
N LYS A 235 5.43 -24.75 -10.05
CA LYS A 235 5.35 -24.60 -8.60
C LYS A 235 6.73 -24.91 -8.02
N ALA A 236 7.34 -23.94 -7.34
CA ALA A 236 8.46 -24.25 -6.48
C ALA A 236 7.89 -25.08 -5.34
N ASP A 237 8.17 -26.39 -5.34
CA ASP A 237 7.86 -27.30 -4.25
C ASP A 237 8.56 -26.77 -2.99
N ARG A 238 7.79 -26.12 -2.12
CA ARG A 238 8.13 -25.79 -0.73
C ARG A 238 6.87 -25.84 0.11
#